data_AF-A0A3L7RPF2-F1
#
_entry.id   AF-A0A3L7RPF2-F1
#
_cell.length_a   1.000
_cell.length_b   1.000
_cell.length_c   1.000
_cell.angle_alpha   90.00
_cell.angle_beta   90.00
_cell.angle_gamma   90.00
#
_symmetry.space_group_name_H-M   'P 1'
#
loop_
_entity.id
_entity.type
_entity.pdbx_description
1 polymer ?
#
loop_
_entity_poly.entity_id
_entity_poly.type
_entity_poly.pdbx_seq_one_letter_code
_entity_poly.pdbx_strand_id
1 'polypeptide(L)'
;MSIAEEIAAEVKLDGEDATDRYESLKKTDTHITALQKMSMQELIELARQEQIGDITGAKKHDLVFRILKERVKLNGLMFGEGTLEILPDGFGFLRSPDYHYLSCPDDIYVSPSQIRRFGLRNGASVAGQIRPPKESERYFA
;
A
#
# COMPACT_ATOMS: atom_id res chain seq x y z
N MET A 1 -1.14 -5.92 13.78
CA MET A 1 -0.68 -6.57 12.53
C MET A 1 -0.29 -5.45 11.58
N SER A 2 0.51 -5.71 10.54
CA SER A 2 0.77 -4.68 9.51
C SER A 2 -0.48 -4.45 8.67
N ILE A 3 -0.63 -3.25 8.10
CA ILE A 3 -1.66 -2.96 7.09
C ILE A 3 -1.55 -3.97 5.94
N ALA A 4 -0.34 -4.37 5.57
CA ALA A 4 -0.09 -5.36 4.53
C ALA A 4 -0.69 -6.74 4.85
N GLU A 5 -0.50 -7.20 6.09
CA GLU A 5 -0.99 -8.50 6.58
C GLU A 5 -2.52 -8.51 6.70
N GLU A 6 -3.11 -7.42 7.19
CA GLU A 6 -4.57 -7.28 7.31
C GLU A 6 -5.23 -7.30 5.93
N ILE A 7 -4.62 -6.71 4.88
CA ILE A 7 -5.21 -6.66 3.53
C ILE A 7 -5.17 -8.06 2.93
N ALA A 8 -4.03 -8.74 3.05
CA ALA A 8 -3.83 -10.08 2.50
C ALA A 8 -4.74 -11.14 3.15
N ALA A 9 -5.05 -11.01 4.45
CA ALA A 9 -5.96 -11.93 5.14
C ALA A 9 -7.41 -11.82 4.64
N GLU A 10 -7.86 -10.61 4.28
CA GLU A 10 -9.25 -10.38 3.86
C GLU A 10 -9.49 -10.49 2.34
N VAL A 11 -8.49 -10.19 1.50
CA VAL A 11 -8.59 -10.42 0.02
C VAL A 11 -8.82 -11.90 -0.32
N LYS A 12 -8.39 -12.82 0.54
CA LYS A 12 -8.64 -14.26 0.40
C LYS A 12 -10.11 -14.68 0.50
N LEU A 13 -10.98 -13.83 1.04
CA LEU A 13 -12.40 -14.15 1.21
C LEU A 13 -13.21 -13.96 -0.07
N ASP A 14 -12.76 -13.09 -0.99
CA ASP A 14 -13.41 -12.83 -2.27
C ASP A 14 -12.64 -13.57 -3.38
N GLY A 15 -12.83 -14.89 -3.45
CA GLY A 15 -12.20 -15.74 -4.46
C GLY A 15 -12.73 -15.46 -5.86
N GLU A 16 -12.02 -14.65 -6.65
CA GLU A 16 -12.08 -14.62 -8.12
C GLU A 16 -10.87 -13.86 -8.68
N ASP A 17 -10.32 -14.33 -9.81
CA ASP A 17 -9.07 -13.89 -10.43
C ASP A 17 -8.94 -12.35 -10.57
N ALA A 18 -8.23 -11.74 -9.62
CA ALA A 18 -7.96 -10.30 -9.55
C ALA A 18 -7.15 -9.75 -10.75
N THR A 19 -6.53 -10.64 -11.52
CA THR A 19 -5.62 -10.32 -12.64
C THR A 19 -6.36 -9.84 -13.90
N ASP A 20 -7.59 -10.26 -14.14
CA ASP A 20 -8.31 -9.93 -15.39
C ASP A 20 -9.19 -8.67 -15.26
N ARG A 21 -9.66 -8.34 -14.05
CA ARG A 21 -10.28 -7.03 -13.75
C ARG A 21 -9.26 -5.88 -13.78
N TYR A 22 -7.98 -6.19 -13.53
CA TYR A 22 -6.87 -5.25 -13.38
C TYR A 22 -6.55 -4.40 -14.63
N GLU A 23 -6.60 -4.98 -15.84
CA GLU A 23 -6.35 -4.23 -17.09
C GLU A 23 -7.45 -3.20 -17.38
N SER A 24 -8.69 -3.43 -16.92
CA SER A 24 -9.83 -2.53 -17.14
C SER A 24 -9.88 -1.33 -16.18
N LEU A 25 -9.20 -1.44 -15.03
CA LEU A 25 -9.28 -0.48 -13.91
C LEU A 25 -8.10 0.52 -13.87
N LYS A 26 -7.24 0.50 -14.90
CA LYS A 26 -6.01 1.30 -15.13
C LYS A 26 -6.13 2.83 -15.02
N LYS A 27 -7.27 3.38 -14.57
CA LYS A 27 -7.66 4.78 -14.74
C LYS A 27 -7.91 5.59 -13.46
N THR A 28 -7.74 5.04 -12.26
CA THR A 28 -8.03 5.78 -11.02
C THR A 28 -6.98 5.54 -9.93
N ASP A 29 -6.12 6.54 -9.68
CA ASP A 29 -5.00 6.49 -8.74
C ASP A 29 -5.46 6.48 -7.27
N THR A 30 -4.99 5.49 -6.48
CA THR A 30 -5.24 5.41 -5.02
C THR A 30 -3.91 5.40 -4.26
N HIS A 31 -3.44 6.56 -3.79
CA HIS A 31 -2.14 6.70 -3.10
C HIS A 31 -2.23 6.42 -1.59
N ILE A 32 -1.48 5.42 -1.10
CA ILE A 32 -1.42 5.02 0.31
C ILE A 32 -0.77 6.09 1.21
N THR A 33 0.24 6.79 0.71
CA THR A 33 1.01 7.79 1.46
C THR A 33 0.16 9.00 1.82
N ALA A 34 -0.79 9.38 0.95
CA ALA A 34 -1.72 10.47 1.23
C ALA A 34 -2.62 10.16 2.43
N LEU A 35 -3.15 8.94 2.52
CA LEU A 35 -4.03 8.53 3.64
C LEU A 35 -3.26 8.45 4.96
N GLN A 36 -2.01 7.97 4.95
CA GLN A 36 -1.18 7.92 6.15
C GLN A 36 -0.85 9.33 6.69
N LYS A 37 -0.75 10.33 5.81
CA LYS A 37 -0.50 11.73 6.17
C LYS A 37 -1.72 12.48 6.68
N MET A 38 -2.94 12.05 6.33
CA MET A 38 -4.18 12.68 6.80
C MET A 38 -4.34 12.62 8.33
N SER A 39 -4.99 13.63 8.90
CA SER A 39 -5.42 13.66 10.29
C SER A 39 -6.57 12.67 10.54
N MET A 40 -6.79 12.31 11.80
CA MET A 40 -7.92 11.45 12.17
C MET A 40 -9.27 12.06 11.74
N GLN A 41 -9.42 13.38 11.84
CA GLN A 41 -10.64 14.07 11.44
C GLN A 41 -10.88 13.97 9.94
N GLU A 42 -9.84 14.17 9.12
CA GLU A 42 -9.92 14.03 7.67
C GLU A 42 -10.22 12.59 7.25
N LEU A 43 -9.62 11.60 7.93
CA LEU A 43 -9.90 10.19 7.67
C LEU A 43 -11.33 9.80 8.02
N ILE A 44 -11.88 10.31 9.13
CA ILE A 44 -13.28 10.10 9.53
C ILE A 44 -14.23 10.72 8.49
N GLU A 45 -13.94 11.93 8.05
CA GLU A 45 -14.76 12.62 7.06
C GLU A 45 -14.74 11.89 5.71
N LEU A 46 -13.55 11.46 5.28
CA LEU A 46 -13.37 10.69 4.06
C LEU A 46 -14.09 9.34 4.12
N ALA A 47 -14.00 8.64 5.25
CA ALA A 47 -14.70 7.37 5.46
C ALA A 47 -16.23 7.56 5.40
N ARG A 48 -16.77 8.66 5.93
CA ARG A 48 -18.20 8.98 5.79
C ARG A 48 -18.59 9.29 4.36
N GLN A 49 -17.78 10.06 3.64
CA GLN A 49 -18.02 10.40 2.23
C GLN A 49 -18.04 9.15 1.34
N GLU A 50 -17.15 8.19 1.62
CA GLU A 50 -17.05 6.91 0.91
C GLU A 50 -18.00 5.83 1.45
N GLN A 51 -18.92 6.19 2.36
CA GLN A 51 -19.92 5.30 2.97
C GLN A 51 -19.33 4.05 3.63
N ILE A 52 -18.12 4.18 4.16
CA ILE A 52 -17.45 3.12 4.90
C ILE A 52 -18.16 2.96 6.25
N GLY A 53 -18.58 1.73 6.56
CA GLY A 53 -19.40 1.39 7.74
C GLY A 53 -18.76 1.73 9.09
N ASP A 54 -19.37 1.26 10.19
CA ASP A 54 -19.11 1.70 11.58
C ASP A 54 -17.64 2.06 11.91
N ILE A 55 -17.34 3.37 11.89
CA ILE A 55 -16.03 3.96 12.20
C ILE A 55 -15.84 4.27 13.70
N THR A 56 -16.80 3.87 14.55
CA THR A 56 -16.82 4.27 15.97
C THR A 56 -15.70 3.56 16.74
N GLY A 57 -14.83 4.33 17.40
CA GLY A 57 -13.69 3.79 18.16
C GLY A 57 -12.51 3.27 17.32
N ALA A 58 -12.55 3.46 15.99
CA ALA A 58 -11.48 3.05 15.10
C ALA A 58 -10.19 3.84 15.36
N LYS A 59 -9.06 3.14 15.35
CA LYS A 59 -7.72 3.76 15.39
C LYS A 59 -7.35 4.29 14.00
N LYS A 60 -6.38 5.20 13.93
CA LYS A 60 -5.97 5.83 12.65
C LYS A 60 -5.59 4.78 11.61
N HIS A 61 -4.80 3.78 12.00
CA HIS A 61 -4.40 2.69 11.13
C HIS A 61 -5.59 1.87 10.59
N ASP A 62 -6.58 1.58 11.45
CA ASP A 62 -7.80 0.84 11.06
C ASP A 62 -8.67 1.67 10.09
N LEU A 63 -8.80 2.97 10.31
CA LEU A 63 -9.49 3.88 9.39
C LEU A 63 -8.80 3.95 8.01
N VAL A 64 -7.47 4.13 7.99
CA VAL A 64 -6.68 4.11 6.73
C VAL A 64 -6.86 2.78 6.00
N PHE A 65 -6.82 1.67 6.74
CA PHE A 65 -7.02 0.33 6.20
C PHE A 65 -8.39 0.16 5.56
N ARG A 66 -9.47 0.54 6.25
CA ARG A 66 -10.84 0.41 5.73
C ARG A 66 -11.07 1.28 4.49
N ILE A 67 -10.51 2.49 4.47
CA ILE A 67 -10.52 3.38 3.29
C ILE A 67 -9.78 2.75 2.11
N LEU A 68 -8.57 2.25 2.35
CA LEU A 68 -7.82 1.55 1.30
C LEU A 68 -8.57 0.32 0.80
N LYS A 69 -9.19 -0.45 1.68
CA LYS A 69 -9.97 -1.64 1.33
C LYS A 69 -11.14 -1.30 0.41
N GLU A 70 -11.98 -0.34 0.78
CA GLU A 70 -13.12 0.03 -0.05
C GLU A 70 -12.67 0.64 -1.38
N ARG A 71 -11.60 1.44 -1.39
CA ARG A 71 -11.02 1.96 -2.63
C ARG A 71 -10.40 0.89 -3.51
N VAL A 72 -9.76 -0.14 -2.95
CA VAL A 72 -9.22 -1.27 -3.70
C VAL A 72 -10.34 -2.13 -4.27
N LYS A 73 -11.42 -2.36 -3.53
CA LYS A 73 -12.63 -3.02 -4.05
C LYS A 73 -13.26 -2.24 -5.21
N LEU A 74 -13.23 -0.91 -5.15
CA LEU A 74 -13.81 -0.04 -6.17
C LEU A 74 -12.89 0.18 -7.39
N ASN A 75 -11.57 0.32 -7.18
CA ASN A 75 -10.62 0.80 -8.19
C ASN A 75 -9.46 -0.17 -8.51
N GLY A 76 -9.30 -1.27 -7.77
CA GLY A 76 -8.36 -2.37 -8.09
C GLY A 76 -6.85 -2.06 -8.05
N LEU A 77 -6.43 -0.83 -7.75
CA LEU A 77 -5.03 -0.40 -7.84
C LEU A 77 -4.61 0.38 -6.60
N MET A 78 -3.51 -0.04 -5.95
CA MET A 78 -2.85 0.73 -4.88
C MET A 78 -1.60 1.42 -5.45
N PHE A 79 -1.30 2.62 -4.99
CA PHE A 79 -0.08 3.36 -5.32
C PHE A 79 0.73 3.65 -4.07
N GLY A 80 2.04 3.47 -4.18
CA GLY A 80 3.00 3.75 -3.13
C GLY A 80 4.16 4.60 -3.65
N GLU A 81 4.80 5.30 -2.74
CA GLU A 81 6.00 6.09 -3.01
C GLU A 81 6.96 6.00 -1.82
N GLY A 82 8.25 6.18 -2.06
CA GLY A 82 9.26 6.28 -1.02
C GLY A 82 10.67 6.38 -1.57
N THR A 83 11.63 6.44 -0.66
CA THR A 83 13.06 6.49 -0.98
C THR A 83 13.64 5.09 -0.93
N LEU A 84 14.24 4.64 -2.03
CA LEU A 84 14.78 3.30 -2.15
C LEU A 84 16.04 3.12 -1.28
N GLU A 85 16.02 2.08 -0.46
CA GLU A 85 17.17 1.51 0.24
C GLU A 85 17.37 0.08 -0.27
N ILE A 86 18.49 -0.18 -0.96
CA ILE A 86 18.94 -1.48 -1.44
C ILE A 86 19.84 -2.09 -0.37
N LEU A 87 19.51 -3.31 0.04
CA LEU A 87 20.22 -4.11 1.02
C LEU A 87 21.33 -4.93 0.37
N PRO A 88 22.29 -5.50 1.14
CA PRO A 88 23.43 -6.25 0.60
C PRO A 88 23.05 -7.41 -0.34
N ASP A 89 21.90 -8.03 -0.13
CA ASP A 89 21.39 -9.13 -0.96
C ASP A 89 20.79 -8.66 -2.30
N GLY A 90 20.79 -7.35 -2.56
CA GLY A 90 20.41 -6.75 -3.85
C GLY A 90 18.92 -6.49 -4.05
N PHE A 91 18.07 -6.84 -3.07
CA PHE A 91 16.69 -6.35 -3.00
C PHE A 91 16.62 -5.08 -2.16
N GLY A 92 15.51 -4.36 -2.19
CA GLY A 92 15.38 -3.13 -1.41
C GLY A 92 13.97 -2.87 -0.90
N PHE A 93 13.85 -1.77 -0.17
CA PHE A 93 12.59 -1.25 0.34
C PHE A 93 12.45 0.23 0.01
N LEU A 94 11.24 0.68 -0.33
CA LEU A 94 10.90 2.09 -0.36
C LEU A 94 10.56 2.53 1.06
N ARG A 95 11.45 3.34 1.64
CA ARG A 95 11.29 3.90 2.98
C ARG A 95 10.51 5.20 2.92
N SER A 96 9.62 5.40 3.89
CA SER A 96 8.87 6.65 4.00
C SER A 96 9.69 7.75 4.72
N PRO A 97 9.73 8.99 4.19
CA PRO A 97 10.30 10.13 4.90
C PRO A 97 9.56 10.45 6.20
N ASP A 98 8.25 10.15 6.27
CA ASP A 98 7.42 10.41 7.46
C ASP A 98 7.81 9.52 8.64
N TYR A 99 8.41 8.36 8.36
CA TYR A 99 8.96 7.45 9.36
C TYR A 99 10.48 7.60 9.51
N HIS A 100 11.03 8.75 9.12
CA HIS A 100 12.45 9.09 9.22
C HIS A 100 13.36 8.04 8.55
N TYR A 101 12.85 7.41 7.48
CA TYR A 101 13.52 6.32 6.75
C TYR A 101 13.86 5.08 7.60
N LEU A 102 13.23 4.93 8.76
CA LEU A 102 13.36 3.74 9.60
C LEU A 102 12.56 2.58 9.00
N SER A 103 13.02 1.37 9.28
CA SER A 103 12.33 0.16 8.84
C SER A 103 10.94 0.06 9.48
N CYS A 104 9.93 -0.06 8.64
CA CYS A 104 8.53 -0.13 9.03
C CYS A 104 7.86 -1.36 8.39
N PRO A 105 6.87 -2.00 9.03
CA PRO A 105 6.10 -3.08 8.41
C PRO A 105 5.36 -2.65 7.13
N ASP A 106 5.11 -1.35 6.96
CA ASP A 106 4.40 -0.79 5.82
C ASP A 106 5.35 -0.38 4.67
N ASP A 107 6.64 -0.70 4.75
CA ASP A 107 7.60 -0.46 3.67
C ASP A 107 7.29 -1.31 2.44
N ILE A 108 7.59 -0.77 1.26
CA ILE A 108 7.30 -1.42 -0.02
C ILE A 108 8.53 -2.15 -0.51
N TYR A 109 8.45 -3.46 -0.63
CA TYR A 109 9.49 -4.31 -1.19
C TYR A 109 9.75 -4.00 -2.68
N VAL A 110 11.01 -3.99 -3.07
CA VAL A 110 11.45 -3.86 -4.46
C VAL A 110 12.39 -5.00 -4.81
N SER A 111 12.03 -5.77 -5.83
CA SER A 111 12.80 -6.93 -6.25
C SER A 111 14.15 -6.55 -6.88
N PRO A 112 15.17 -7.42 -6.79
CA PRO A 112 16.44 -7.23 -7.48
C PRO A 112 16.28 -7.08 -9.00
N SER A 113 15.24 -7.68 -9.57
CA SER A 113 14.92 -7.60 -11.00
C SER A 113 14.41 -6.21 -11.38
N GLN A 114 13.53 -5.60 -10.58
CA GLN A 114 13.08 -4.21 -10.78
C GLN A 114 14.25 -3.24 -10.62
N ILE A 115 15.05 -3.39 -9.56
CA ILE A 115 16.23 -2.55 -9.30
C ILE A 115 17.18 -2.58 -10.50
N ARG A 116 17.51 -3.76 -11.02
CA ARG A 116 18.38 -3.91 -12.19
C ARG A 116 17.75 -3.38 -13.47
N ARG A 117 16.48 -3.70 -13.72
CA ARG A 117 15.77 -3.30 -14.95
C ARG A 117 15.68 -1.79 -15.11
N PHE A 118 15.44 -1.06 -14.01
CA PHE A 118 15.29 0.39 -14.03
C PHE A 118 16.57 1.14 -13.62
N GLY A 119 17.68 0.43 -13.36
CA GLY A 119 18.96 1.04 -12.98
C GLY A 119 18.90 1.83 -11.67
N LEU A 120 18.04 1.40 -10.73
CA LEU A 120 17.80 2.12 -9.48
C LEU A 120 19.01 2.06 -8.55
N ARG A 121 19.16 3.10 -7.71
CA ARG A 121 20.23 3.23 -6.73
C ARG A 121 19.68 3.69 -5.38
N ASN A 122 20.46 3.48 -4.32
CA ASN A 122 20.14 3.98 -2.98
C ASN A 122 19.88 5.48 -3.00
N GLY A 123 18.81 5.90 -2.33
CA GLY A 123 18.38 7.30 -2.28
C GLY A 123 17.47 7.73 -3.44
N ALA A 124 17.19 6.85 -4.43
CA ALA A 124 16.25 7.17 -5.49
C ALA A 124 14.82 7.29 -4.93
N SER A 125 14.12 8.37 -5.24
CA SER A 125 12.68 8.49 -5.00
C SER A 125 11.93 7.72 -6.08
N VAL A 126 11.12 6.75 -5.67
CA VAL A 126 10.35 5.87 -6.55
C VAL A 126 8.88 5.97 -6.14
N ALA A 127 8.01 6.11 -7.14
CA ALA A 127 6.58 6.03 -6.97
C ALA A 127 6.02 5.09 -8.03
N GLY A 128 4.98 4.34 -7.69
CA GLY A 128 4.37 3.40 -8.62
C GLY A 128 3.24 2.60 -8.01
N GLN A 129 2.68 1.72 -8.84
CA GLN A 129 1.68 0.78 -8.41
C GLN A 129 2.29 -0.25 -7.47
N ILE A 130 1.55 -0.57 -6.41
CA ILE A 130 1.90 -1.61 -5.44
C ILE A 130 0.75 -2.61 -5.34
N ARG A 131 1.09 -3.81 -4.89
CA ARG A 131 0.11 -4.85 -4.54
C ARG A 131 0.29 -5.27 -3.08
N PRO A 132 -0.78 -5.77 -2.44
CA PRO A 132 -0.65 -6.41 -1.14
C PRO A 132 0.25 -7.67 -1.20
N PRO A 133 0.81 -8.10 -0.06
CA PRO A 133 1.60 -9.32 0.02
C PRO A 133 0.76 -10.56 -0.35
N LYS A 134 1.39 -11.52 -1.02
CA LYS A 134 0.86 -12.90 -1.18
C LYS A 134 1.05 -13.70 0.11
N GLU A 135 0.51 -14.91 0.17
CA GLU A 135 0.53 -15.76 1.38
C GLU A 135 1.90 -15.95 2.04
N SER A 136 2.98 -15.95 1.25
CA SER A 136 4.35 -16.13 1.72
C SER A 136 5.11 -14.82 1.93
N GLU A 137 4.48 -13.68 1.69
CA GLU A 137 5.10 -12.35 1.71
C GLU A 137 4.62 -11.55 2.92
N ARG A 138 5.44 -10.59 3.38
CA ARG A 138 5.14 -9.76 4.56
C ARG A 138 4.95 -8.27 4.24
N TYR A 139 5.32 -7.84 3.04
CA TYR A 139 5.40 -6.44 2.65
C TYR A 139 4.61 -6.21 1.37
N PHE A 140 4.20 -4.95 1.14
CA PHE A 140 3.74 -4.51 -0.18
C PHE A 140 4.84 -4.70 -1.23
N ALA A 141 4.50 -4.90 -2.50
CA ALA A 141 5.47 -5.12 -3.59
C ALA A 141 5.03 -4.52 -4.92
#